data_AF-A0AAI8ZQW1-F1
#
_entry.id   AF-A0AAI8ZQW1-F1
#
_cell.length_a   1.000
_cell.length_b   1.000
_cell.length_c   1.000
_cell.angle_alpha   90.00
_cell.angle_beta   90.00
_cell.angle_gamma   90.00
#
_symmetry.space_group_name_H-M   'P 1'
#
loop_
_entity.id
_entity.type
_entity.pdbx_description
1 polymer ?
#
loop_
_entity_poly.entity_id
_entity_poly.type
_entity_poly.pdbx_seq_one_letter_code
_entity_poly.pdbx_strand_id
1 'polypeptide(L)'
;MLLREECIQLLGDEKLTYKNIFTLQCSINKLTVHSSQQTISLSEGQKRLLVALLKGINCKRKIINLVWYENHQRISDNNYHQLIFQLRSLLKRHNFPGDLIVTIPHYGIKLSDSLMDISYLQSGINKKQQEENSDDAAPKRNINSALTRIYNIGRSLFTS
;
A
#
# COMPACT_ATOMS: atom_id res chain seq x y z
N MET A 1 29.04 2.29 10.36
CA MET A 1 28.03 1.41 11.00
C MET A 1 27.31 2.32 11.98
N LEU A 2 25.98 2.31 12.07
CA LEU A 2 25.27 3.25 12.94
C LEU A 2 25.57 2.89 14.41
N LEU A 3 25.81 3.91 15.23
CA LEU A 3 25.95 3.73 16.68
C LEU A 3 24.57 3.58 17.33
N ARG A 4 24.50 2.93 18.49
CA ARG A 4 23.24 2.73 19.23
C ARG A 4 22.52 4.07 19.50
N GLU A 5 23.27 5.09 19.88
CA GLU A 5 22.75 6.42 20.18
C GLU A 5 22.14 7.08 18.94
N GLU A 6 22.80 6.96 17.78
CA GLU A 6 22.26 7.44 16.50
C GLU A 6 20.96 6.70 16.16
N CYS A 7 20.88 5.39 16.38
CA CYS A 7 19.66 4.62 16.15
C CYS A 7 18.50 5.11 17.03
N ILE A 8 18.76 5.38 18.31
CA ILE A 8 17.76 5.91 19.25
C ILE A 8 17.27 7.30 18.79
N GLN A 9 18.20 8.18 18.42
CA GLN A 9 17.85 9.51 17.90
C GLN A 9 17.01 9.43 16.62
N LEU A 10 17.37 8.52 15.70
CA LEU A 10 16.61 8.29 14.46
C LEU A 10 15.23 7.69 14.70
N LEU A 11 15.03 6.94 15.79
CA LEU A 11 13.74 6.32 16.12
C LEU A 11 12.91 7.14 17.13
N GLY A 12 13.47 8.22 17.67
CA GLY A 12 12.84 9.06 18.70
C GLY A 12 11.73 9.97 18.18
N ASP A 13 11.55 10.08 16.87
CA ASP A 13 10.48 10.89 16.29
C ASP A 13 9.10 10.27 16.59
N GLU A 14 8.15 11.08 17.09
CA GLU A 14 6.79 10.60 17.36
C GLU A 14 5.98 10.33 16.07
N LYS A 15 6.21 11.17 15.05
CA LYS A 15 5.46 11.17 13.79
C LYS A 15 6.38 11.57 12.63
N LEU A 16 6.40 10.76 11.57
CA LEU A 16 7.05 11.12 10.30
C LEU A 16 6.00 11.28 9.21
N THR A 17 6.03 12.41 8.51
CA THR A 17 5.15 12.66 7.37
C THR A 17 5.96 12.63 6.09
N TYR A 18 5.48 11.91 5.08
CA TYR A 18 6.17 11.79 3.80
C TYR A 18 5.33 12.41 2.69
N LYS A 19 5.79 13.54 2.15
CA LYS A 19 5.24 14.24 0.97
C LYS A 19 3.70 14.38 0.96
N ASN A 20 3.09 14.47 2.15
CA ASN A 20 1.64 14.43 2.34
C ASN A 20 0.91 13.18 1.81
N ILE A 21 1.65 12.11 1.50
CA ILE A 21 1.12 10.84 0.99
C ILE A 21 0.62 10.01 2.15
N PHE A 22 1.48 9.81 3.14
CA PHE A 22 1.20 9.05 4.35
C PHE A 22 1.95 9.65 5.55
N THR A 23 1.46 9.29 6.73
CA THR A 23 2.01 9.60 8.03
C THR A 23 2.32 8.30 8.75
N LEU A 24 3.54 8.15 9.22
CA LEU A 24 3.92 7.11 10.16
C LEU A 24 3.80 7.66 11.58
N GLN A 25 2.95 7.06 12.40
CA GLN A 25 2.88 7.29 13.84
C GLN A 25 3.72 6.24 14.56
N CYS A 26 4.87 6.65 15.06
CA CYS A 26 5.88 5.77 15.63
C CYS A 26 5.53 5.26 17.04
N SER A 27 4.73 6.02 17.79
CA SER A 27 4.26 5.66 19.14
C SER A 27 3.28 4.48 19.14
N ILE A 28 2.43 4.41 18.12
CA ILE A 28 1.38 3.38 18.01
C ILE A 28 1.63 2.35 16.91
N ASN A 29 2.78 2.43 16.23
CA ASN A 29 3.14 1.59 15.10
C ASN A 29 2.05 1.55 14.01
N LYS A 30 1.52 2.72 13.62
CA LYS A 30 0.49 2.83 12.58
C LYS A 30 0.93 3.73 11.44
N LEU A 31 0.55 3.34 10.22
CA LEU A 31 0.74 4.11 9.01
C LEU A 31 -0.63 4.61 8.53
N THR A 32 -0.84 5.92 8.55
CA THR A 32 -2.06 6.56 8.05
C THR A 32 -1.81 7.11 6.66
N VAL A 33 -2.62 6.69 5.71
CA VAL A 33 -2.56 7.13 4.31
C VAL A 33 -3.52 8.29 4.14
N HIS A 34 -3.06 9.43 3.66
CA HIS A 34 -3.92 10.62 3.57
C HIS A 34 -4.95 10.54 2.43
N SER A 35 -4.61 9.93 1.29
CA SER A 35 -5.50 9.81 0.12
C SER A 35 -6.73 8.96 0.42
N SER A 36 -6.54 7.81 1.08
CA SER A 36 -7.63 6.90 1.44
C SER A 36 -8.13 7.06 2.87
N GLN A 37 -7.49 7.91 3.68
CA GLN A 37 -7.67 7.99 5.14
C GLN A 37 -7.55 6.63 5.85
N GLN A 38 -6.93 5.64 5.19
CA GLN A 38 -6.79 4.30 5.73
C GLN A 38 -5.64 4.24 6.72
N THR A 39 -5.83 3.51 7.81
CA THR A 39 -4.77 3.26 8.80
C THR A 39 -4.35 1.81 8.77
N ILE A 40 -3.04 1.57 8.70
CA ILE A 40 -2.42 0.25 8.60
C ILE A 40 -1.60 0.01 9.87
N SER A 41 -1.87 -1.10 10.56
CA SER A 41 -1.08 -1.53 11.72
C SER A 41 0.23 -2.19 11.26
N LEU A 42 1.34 -1.80 11.86
CA LEU A 42 2.68 -2.27 11.55
C LEU A 42 3.27 -3.06 12.72
N SER A 43 4.13 -4.03 12.40
CA SER A 43 5.04 -4.60 13.42
C SER A 43 6.18 -3.62 13.72
N GLU A 44 6.85 -3.80 14.86
CA GLU A 44 7.97 -2.95 15.26
C GLU A 44 9.09 -2.92 14.20
N GLY A 45 9.43 -4.08 13.63
CA GLY A 45 10.40 -4.17 12.54
C GLY A 45 9.95 -3.43 11.28
N GLN A 46 8.66 -3.53 10.93
CA GLN A 46 8.10 -2.83 9.76
C GLN A 46 8.11 -1.32 9.96
N LYS A 47 7.77 -0.83 11.15
CA LYS A 47 7.91 0.59 11.50
C LYS A 47 9.36 1.02 11.34
N ARG A 48 10.31 0.37 12.00
CA ARG A 48 11.73 0.77 11.97
C ARG A 48 12.27 0.78 10.54
N LEU A 49 11.85 -0.19 9.71
CA LEU A 49 12.19 -0.22 8.29
C LEU A 49 11.64 1.00 7.54
N LEU A 50 10.39 1.38 7.79
CA LEU A 50 9.81 2.58 7.21
C LEU A 50 10.52 3.85 7.70
N VAL A 51 10.84 3.97 8.99
CA VAL A 51 11.61 5.11 9.51
C VAL A 51 12.95 5.22 8.80
N ALA A 52 13.66 4.09 8.61
CA ALA A 52 14.91 4.04 7.88
C ALA A 52 14.77 4.64 6.47
N LEU A 53 13.75 4.16 5.74
CA LEU A 53 13.47 4.61 4.38
C LEU A 53 13.07 6.09 4.32
N LEU A 54 12.25 6.56 5.26
CA LEU A 54 11.81 7.95 5.35
C LEU A 54 12.95 8.92 5.65
N LYS A 55 13.94 8.47 6.41
CA LYS A 55 15.16 9.24 6.70
C LYS A 55 16.25 9.06 5.63
N GLY A 56 15.95 8.37 4.52
CA GLY A 56 16.88 8.17 3.40
C GLY A 56 17.98 7.12 3.66
N ILE A 57 17.82 6.29 4.69
CA ILE A 57 18.76 5.21 5.02
C ILE A 57 18.45 4.01 4.12
N ASN A 58 19.16 3.97 2.98
CA ASN A 58 18.88 3.03 1.90
C ASN A 58 19.84 1.82 1.87
N CYS A 59 20.98 1.91 2.57
CA CYS A 59 22.01 0.87 2.57
C CYS A 59 21.58 -0.34 3.42
N LYS A 60 21.65 -1.55 2.86
CA LYS A 60 21.29 -2.82 3.52
C LYS A 60 21.90 -2.94 4.93
N ARG A 61 23.21 -2.73 5.08
CA ARG A 61 23.89 -2.82 6.38
C ARG A 61 23.38 -1.81 7.41
N LYS A 62 23.09 -0.57 6.98
CA LYS A 62 22.57 0.47 7.88
C LYS A 62 21.13 0.16 8.29
N ILE A 63 20.31 -0.31 7.35
CA ILE A 63 18.94 -0.74 7.63
C ILE A 63 18.92 -1.90 8.63
N ILE A 64 19.74 -2.94 8.42
CA ILE A 64 19.81 -4.08 9.33
C ILE A 64 20.21 -3.62 10.73
N ASN A 65 21.22 -2.74 10.83
CA ASN A 65 21.63 -2.19 12.12
C ASN A 65 20.48 -1.40 12.78
N LEU A 66 19.83 -0.49 12.06
CA LEU A 66 18.77 0.36 12.63
C LEU A 66 17.52 -0.43 13.04
N VAL A 67 17.08 -1.40 12.25
CA VAL A 67 15.87 -2.17 12.53
C VAL A 67 16.06 -3.08 13.76
N TRP A 68 17.26 -3.67 13.89
CA TRP A 68 17.58 -4.64 14.92
C TRP A 68 18.63 -4.13 15.92
N TYR A 69 18.73 -2.81 16.15
CA TYR A 69 19.78 -2.22 17.00
C TYR A 69 19.75 -2.71 18.46
N GLU A 70 18.60 -3.19 18.93
CA GLU A 70 18.40 -3.76 20.27
C GLU A 70 18.57 -5.28 20.31
N ASN A 71 18.64 -5.94 19.16
CA ASN A 71 18.74 -7.38 19.10
C ASN A 71 20.20 -7.80 19.31
N HIS A 72 20.43 -8.56 20.37
CA HIS A 72 21.73 -9.15 20.68
C HIS A 72 22.03 -10.42 19.86
N GLN A 73 21.10 -10.84 18.99
CA GLN A 73 21.23 -12.01 18.13
C GLN A 73 21.77 -11.64 16.75
N ARG A 74 22.51 -12.59 16.14
CA ARG A 74 23.03 -12.44 14.78
C ARG A 74 21.88 -12.47 13.77
N ILE A 75 21.53 -11.30 13.24
CA ILE A 75 20.51 -11.16 12.20
C ILE A 75 21.09 -11.65 10.87
N SER A 76 20.37 -12.57 10.21
CA SER A 76 20.75 -13.08 8.90
C SER A 76 20.18 -12.19 7.78
N ASP A 77 20.78 -12.31 6.60
CA ASP A 77 20.25 -11.70 5.38
C ASP A 77 18.83 -12.17 5.06
N ASN A 78 18.49 -13.41 5.45
CA ASN A 78 17.15 -13.94 5.26
C ASN A 78 16.10 -13.14 6.05
N ASN A 79 16.40 -12.74 7.29
CA ASN A 79 15.49 -11.91 8.08
C ASN A 79 15.24 -10.54 7.42
N TYR A 80 16.29 -9.94 6.84
CA TYR A 80 16.18 -8.71 6.09
C TYR A 80 15.25 -8.85 4.88
N HIS A 81 15.44 -9.89 4.07
CA HIS A 81 14.60 -10.13 2.90
C HIS A 81 13.15 -10.47 3.27
N GLN A 82 12.94 -11.26 4.33
CA GLN A 82 11.61 -11.59 4.84
C GLN A 82 10.86 -10.34 5.31
N LEU A 83 11.52 -9.44 6.04
CA LEU A 83 10.89 -8.20 6.52
C LEU A 83 10.45 -7.31 5.34
N ILE A 84 11.30 -7.19 4.32
CA ILE A 84 10.97 -6.42 3.10
C ILE A 84 9.77 -7.05 2.39
N PHE A 85 9.77 -8.37 2.23
CA PHE A 85 8.68 -9.09 1.59
C PHE A 85 7.36 -8.90 2.36
N GLN A 86 7.39 -8.98 3.68
CA GLN A 86 6.23 -8.75 4.54
C GLN A 86 5.70 -7.32 4.40
N LEU A 87 6.59 -6.32 4.41
CA LEU A 87 6.20 -4.92 4.25
C LEU A 87 5.59 -4.67 2.86
N ARG A 88 6.20 -5.17 1.79
CA ARG A 88 5.64 -5.09 0.43
C ARG A 88 4.27 -5.75 0.33
N SER A 89 4.10 -6.93 0.91
CA SER A 89 2.83 -7.65 0.92
C SER A 89 1.76 -6.90 1.70
N LEU A 90 2.12 -6.30 2.85
CA LEU A 90 1.23 -5.46 3.63
C LEU A 90 0.76 -4.25 2.81
N LEU A 91 1.69 -3.52 2.21
CA LEU A 91 1.38 -2.37 1.36
C LEU A 91 0.48 -2.75 0.18
N LYS A 92 0.80 -3.85 -0.52
CA LYS A 92 0.00 -4.36 -1.65
C LYS A 92 -1.44 -4.70 -1.25
N ARG A 93 -1.67 -5.25 -0.04
CA ARG A 93 -3.02 -5.52 0.49
C ARG A 93 -3.83 -4.25 0.74
N HIS A 94 -3.17 -3.13 0.97
CA HIS A 94 -3.78 -1.82 1.15
C HIS A 94 -3.72 -0.95 -0.11
N ASN A 95 -3.69 -1.60 -1.29
CA ASN A 95 -3.71 -0.96 -2.60
C ASN A 95 -2.54 -0.01 -2.89
N PHE A 96 -1.42 -0.13 -2.18
CA PHE A 96 -0.19 0.54 -2.59
C PHE A 96 0.44 -0.16 -3.79
N PRO A 97 1.05 0.59 -4.71
CA PRO A 97 1.82 -0.01 -5.77
C PRO A 97 2.99 -0.80 -5.18
N GLY A 98 3.18 -2.04 -5.65
CA GLY A 98 4.27 -2.92 -5.20
C GLY A 98 5.67 -2.32 -5.43
N ASP A 99 5.76 -1.36 -6.35
CA ASP A 99 6.98 -0.65 -6.71
C ASP A 99 7.29 0.55 -5.81
N LEU A 100 6.52 0.75 -4.72
CA LEU A 100 6.84 1.75 -3.72
C LEU A 100 8.22 1.52 -3.10
N ILE A 101 8.56 0.27 -2.83
CA ILE A 101 9.86 -0.10 -2.25
C ILE A 101 10.68 -0.75 -3.35
N VAL A 102 11.62 -0.01 -3.91
CA VAL A 102 12.49 -0.47 -5.00
C VAL A 102 13.78 -1.04 -4.41
N THR A 103 14.16 -2.23 -4.87
CA THR A 103 15.46 -2.81 -4.57
C THR A 103 16.53 -2.17 -5.45
N ILE A 104 17.62 -1.73 -4.83
CA ILE A 104 18.82 -1.28 -5.54
C ILE A 104 19.84 -2.43 -5.50
N PRO A 105 20.19 -3.04 -6.65
CA PRO A 105 21.15 -4.13 -6.71
C PRO A 105 22.45 -3.78 -5.98
N HIS A 106 22.98 -4.74 -5.22
CA HIS A 106 24.23 -4.62 -4.44
C HIS A 106 24.28 -3.50 -3.38
N TYR A 107 23.17 -2.78 -3.14
CA TYR A 107 23.16 -1.66 -2.19
C TYR A 107 22.10 -1.81 -1.10
N GLY A 108 20.84 -2.06 -1.45
CA GLY A 108 19.74 -2.14 -0.48
C GLY A 108 18.39 -1.82 -1.10
N ILE A 109 17.64 -0.93 -0.46
CA ILE A 109 16.28 -0.55 -0.88
C ILE A 109 16.06 0.95 -0.72
N LYS A 110 15.13 1.51 -1.48
CA LYS A 110 14.67 2.90 -1.34
C LYS A 110 13.16 3.01 -1.56
N LEU A 111 12.58 4.12 -1.10
CA LEU A 111 11.25 4.52 -1.53
C LEU A 111 11.33 5.11 -2.96
N SER A 112 10.37 4.72 -3.79
CA SER A 112 10.20 5.27 -5.14
C SER A 112 9.38 6.54 -5.08
N ASP A 113 10.03 7.68 -5.35
CA ASP A 113 9.35 8.97 -5.43
C ASP A 113 8.43 9.06 -6.66
N SER A 114 8.85 8.52 -7.80
CA SER A 114 8.20 8.72 -9.10
C SER A 114 6.85 8.00 -9.23
N LEU A 115 6.66 6.91 -8.50
CA LEU A 115 5.47 6.06 -8.62
C LEU A 115 4.35 6.50 -7.67
N MET A 116 4.72 7.24 -6.63
CA MET A 116 3.76 7.80 -5.69
C MET A 116 2.98 8.97 -6.29
N ASP A 117 3.64 9.87 -7.03
CA ASP A 117 2.94 11.00 -7.66
C ASP A 117 1.86 10.50 -8.64
N ILE A 118 2.17 9.49 -9.45
CA ILE A 118 1.24 8.95 -10.46
C ILE A 118 0.05 8.23 -9.83
N SER A 119 0.29 7.38 -8.82
CA SER A 119 -0.79 6.65 -8.14
C SER A 119 -1.68 7.54 -7.26
N TYR A 120 -1.12 8.61 -6.67
CA TYR A 120 -1.89 9.63 -5.94
C TYR A 120 -2.78 10.45 -6.88
N LEU A 121 -2.26 10.83 -8.06
CA LEU A 121 -3.05 11.53 -9.06
C LEU A 121 -4.22 10.67 -9.57
N GLN A 122 -4.00 9.37 -9.78
CA GLN A 122 -5.04 8.44 -10.24
C GLN A 122 -6.10 8.11 -9.19
N SER A 123 -5.74 8.06 -7.90
CA SER A 123 -6.69 7.84 -6.80
C SER A 123 -7.53 9.08 -6.49
N GLY A 124 -7.00 10.29 -6.72
CA GLY A 124 -7.78 11.55 -6.67
C GLY A 124 -8.79 11.69 -7.82
N ILE A 125 -8.47 11.17 -9.02
CA ILE A 125 -9.37 11.22 -10.18
C ILE A 125 -10.55 10.23 -10.02
N ASN A 126 -10.32 9.04 -9.47
CA ASN A 126 -11.39 8.05 -9.25
C ASN A 126 -12.41 8.46 -8.17
N LYS A 127 -12.09 9.41 -7.28
CA LYS A 127 -13.04 9.94 -6.29
C LYS A 127 -14.01 10.98 -6.86
N LYS A 128 -13.73 11.60 -8.01
CA LYS A 128 -14.60 12.62 -8.62
C LYS A 128 -15.76 12.09 -9.46
N GLN A 129 -15.85 10.77 -9.70
CA GLN A 129 -16.94 10.18 -10.51
C GLN A 129 -18.06 9.53 -9.68
N GLN A 130 -18.04 9.63 -8.34
CA GLN A 130 -19.08 9.05 -7.46
C GLN A 130 -19.88 10.09 -6.63
N GLU A 131 -19.58 11.39 -6.72
CA GLU A 131 -20.25 12.44 -5.91
C GLU A 131 -21.09 13.43 -6.73
N GLU A 132 -21.23 13.24 -8.06
CA GLU A 132 -22.06 14.09 -8.94
C GLU A 132 -23.28 13.33 -9.48
N ASN A 133 -23.90 12.47 -8.66
CA ASN A 133 -25.11 11.74 -9.05
C ASN A 133 -26.05 11.37 -7.89
N SER A 134 -26.11 12.21 -6.85
CA SER A 134 -27.13 12.06 -5.81
C SER A 134 -27.63 13.43 -5.36
N ASP A 135 -28.97 13.55 -5.43
CA ASP A 135 -29.89 14.58 -4.94
C ASP A 135 -30.21 15.67 -6.00
N ASP A 136 -31.39 15.78 -6.60
CA ASP A 136 -32.75 15.45 -6.13
C ASP A 136 -33.76 15.52 -7.32
N ALA A 137 -34.76 14.61 -7.39
CA ALA A 137 -36.10 14.72 -8.01
C ALA A 137 -36.64 13.40 -8.64
N ALA A 138 -37.60 12.79 -7.93
CA ALA A 138 -38.82 12.06 -8.32
C ALA A 138 -39.02 11.47 -9.77
N PRO A 139 -39.79 10.37 -9.90
CA PRO A 139 -39.60 9.35 -10.92
C PRO A 139 -40.27 9.68 -12.26
N LYS A 140 -39.56 9.44 -13.37
CA LYS A 140 -40.18 9.36 -14.71
C LYS A 140 -39.87 8.02 -15.37
N ARG A 141 -40.97 7.30 -15.58
CA ARG A 141 -41.13 6.10 -16.42
C ARG A 141 -40.39 6.26 -17.74
N ASN A 142 -39.53 5.31 -18.09
CA ASN A 142 -39.18 5.07 -19.48
C ASN A 142 -39.68 3.69 -19.87
N ILE A 143 -40.62 3.72 -20.81
CA ILE A 143 -41.31 2.59 -21.41
C ILE A 143 -40.43 2.13 -22.56
N ASN A 144 -39.83 0.96 -22.43
CA ASN A 144 -39.51 0.11 -23.57
C ASN A 144 -40.14 -1.27 -23.32
N SER A 145 -41.45 -1.32 -23.57
CA SER A 145 -42.12 -2.54 -24.04
C SER A 145 -41.52 -2.89 -25.41
N ALA A 146 -41.40 -4.13 -25.87
CA ALA A 146 -42.23 -5.29 -25.63
C ALA A 146 -41.54 -6.52 -26.26
N LEU A 147 -41.92 -7.71 -25.77
CA LEU A 147 -42.12 -8.95 -26.53
C LEU A 147 -40.86 -9.55 -27.23
N THR A 148 -40.53 -10.83 -27.12
CA THR A 148 -41.42 -11.98 -27.02
C THR A 148 -40.62 -13.21 -26.55
N ARG A 149 -41.20 -13.93 -25.60
CA ARG A 149 -40.90 -15.32 -25.26
C ARG A 149 -41.53 -16.20 -26.35
N ILE A 150 -40.74 -16.96 -27.10
CA ILE A 150 -41.27 -18.05 -27.95
C ILE A 150 -40.58 -19.36 -27.53
N TYR A 151 -41.38 -20.18 -26.86
CA TYR A 151 -41.19 -21.62 -26.74
C TYR A 151 -41.24 -22.24 -28.13
N ASN A 152 -40.34 -23.18 -28.45
CA ASN A 152 -40.66 -24.21 -29.44
C ASN A 152 -40.10 -25.56 -29.00
N ILE A 153 -41.03 -26.37 -28.47
CA ILE A 153 -40.96 -27.83 -28.38
C ILE A 153 -41.49 -28.33 -29.73
N GLY A 154 -40.69 -29.10 -30.47
CA GLY A 154 -41.08 -29.71 -31.73
C GLY A 154 -40.48 -31.11 -31.84
N ARG A 155 -41.35 -32.11 -31.73
CA ARG A 155 -41.12 -33.56 -31.84
C ARG A 155 -41.62 -33.99 -33.23
N SER A 156 -40.91 -34.89 -33.95
CA SER A 156 -41.39 -35.82 -35.01
C SER A 156 -40.32 -36.01 -36.12
N LEU A 157 -39.63 -37.14 -36.22
CA LEU A 157 -39.90 -38.36 -37.05
C LEU A 157 -39.56 -38.26 -38.56
N PHE A 158 -38.89 -39.31 -39.04
CA PHE A 158 -38.72 -39.86 -40.42
C PHE A 158 -37.40 -39.64 -41.20
N THR A 159 -36.66 -40.77 -41.30
CA THR A 159 -35.98 -41.41 -42.46
C THR A 159 -35.02 -40.66 -43.38
N SER A 160 -33.82 -41.24 -43.55
CA SER A 160 -33.45 -41.96 -44.78
C SER A 160 -32.30 -42.94 -44.52
#